data_AF-A0A366MFS2-F1
#
_entry.id   AF-A0A366MFS2-F1
#
_cell.length_a   1.000
_cell.length_b   1.000
_cell.length_c   1.000
_cell.angle_alpha   90.00
_cell.angle_beta   90.00
_cell.angle_gamma   90.00
#
_symmetry.space_group_name_H-M   'P 1'
#
loop_
_entity.id
_entity.type
_entity.pdbx_description
1 polymer ?
#
loop_
_entity_poly.entity_id
_entity_poly.type
_entity_poly.pdbx_seq_one_letter_code
_entity_poly.pdbx_strand_id
1 'polypeptide(L)'
;MLYSVWLSQKTKIHSEDKQECNQLNESFFRKYIRSVNVDVLTGFFLVAVITIGFMFLGYAGYAVSFMPHGAKITLITQVLYIFGTIPYGPYLFLLFVAIIFFGAVVVGMDARARALAKVVRHLGEDKGVKLPSEYNLYQIVLLVFTGVIILAMIIVDPMTVIRDIAALSAILFGIFGFIVIYLDSRLPKYAQGSRVWMAIMAVGSGLSIYIALLIESSFLQNGIPLIERMLVIVVVLFIITKTEMFKKLVTGAATFTDKVWTVALGGGLSIYGVFRGIDVNGIIFNFSAIGPIVAGLLGGPVVGGLAGLIGCIYRLAQGGPTAVGCSLAILAAGLIAGFAVRWWQGRITVFKAAVLTVIVEWIHLLIIVPGCGLLMGTQTVDEIIAIIGSTFLPITIVNTLGVALFAYFAKDHIVFAAGTGRLFGRKKSDDGDKPDEATEEEK
;
A
#
# COMPACT_ATOMS: atom_id res chain seq x y z
N MET A 1 16.48 -2.04 -11.41
CA MET A 1 16.63 -0.56 -11.37
C MET A 1 18.09 -0.09 -11.41
N LEU A 2 19.00 -0.67 -10.63
CA LEU A 2 20.40 -0.20 -10.58
C LEU A 2 21.10 -0.25 -11.95
N TYR A 3 20.90 -1.37 -12.65
CA TYR A 3 21.45 -1.58 -13.98
C TYR A 3 20.85 -0.64 -15.05
N SER A 4 19.56 -0.31 -14.98
CA SER A 4 18.91 0.60 -15.93
C SER A 4 19.35 2.06 -15.76
N VAL A 5 19.63 2.48 -14.52
CA VAL A 5 20.20 3.82 -14.23
C VAL A 5 21.65 3.91 -14.70
N TRP A 6 22.45 2.88 -14.40
CA TRP A 6 23.82 2.79 -14.90
C TRP A 6 23.87 2.79 -16.42
N LEU A 7 22.99 2.03 -17.08
CA LEU A 7 22.88 2.01 -18.53
C LEU A 7 22.56 3.40 -19.07
N SER A 8 21.56 4.08 -18.50
CA SER A 8 21.17 5.43 -18.90
C SER A 8 22.30 6.45 -18.74
N GLN A 9 23.11 6.34 -17.69
CA GLN A 9 24.27 7.21 -17.49
C GLN A 9 25.38 6.91 -18.49
N LYS A 10 25.71 5.63 -18.70
CA LYS A 10 26.75 5.22 -19.65
C LYS A 10 26.39 5.56 -21.09
N THR A 11 25.11 5.49 -21.46
CA THR A 11 24.61 5.91 -22.77
C THR A 11 24.61 7.45 -22.91
N LYS A 12 24.36 8.21 -21.84
CA LYS A 12 24.43 9.68 -21.86
C LYS A 12 25.87 10.21 -21.98
N ILE A 13 26.86 9.53 -21.41
CA ILE A 13 28.27 9.95 -21.47
C ILE A 13 28.82 9.84 -22.91
N HIS A 14 28.27 8.94 -23.74
CA HIS A 14 28.64 8.83 -25.16
C HIS A 14 27.87 9.79 -26.08
N SER A 15 26.87 10.54 -25.57
CA SER A 15 26.03 11.43 -26.37
C SER A 15 26.45 12.91 -26.31
N GLU A 16 27.64 13.23 -25.80
CA GLU A 16 28.18 14.60 -25.85
C GLU A 16 28.72 14.99 -27.23
N ASP A 17 28.86 14.04 -28.17
CA ASP A 17 29.01 14.35 -29.59
C ASP A 17 27.63 14.69 -30.18
N LYS A 18 27.44 15.96 -30.51
CA LYS A 18 26.25 16.53 -31.13
C LYS A 18 25.89 15.81 -32.44
N GLN A 19 25.02 14.81 -32.38
CA GLN A 19 23.94 14.64 -33.37
C GLN A 19 22.92 13.59 -32.91
N GLU A 20 21.64 14.00 -32.92
CA GLU A 20 20.44 13.18 -32.83
C GLU A 20 20.07 12.59 -31.45
N CYS A 21 19.61 13.45 -30.54
CA CYS A 21 18.62 13.10 -29.52
C CYS A 21 17.24 12.82 -30.16
N ASN A 22 17.18 11.84 -31.07
CA ASN A 22 15.94 11.26 -31.60
C ASN A 22 16.03 9.71 -31.69
N GLN A 23 16.99 9.09 -30.99
CA GLN A 23 17.25 7.65 -31.09
C GLN A 23 16.25 6.78 -30.29
N LEU A 24 15.03 6.70 -30.83
CA LEU A 24 14.22 5.49 -30.91
C LEU A 24 14.72 4.55 -32.04
N ASN A 25 16.03 4.59 -32.36
CA ASN A 25 16.58 3.91 -33.53
C ASN A 25 16.96 2.46 -33.20
N GLU A 26 16.37 1.52 -33.95
CA GLU A 26 16.61 0.07 -33.87
C GLU A 26 18.11 -0.29 -33.97
N SER A 27 18.89 0.49 -34.72
CA SER A 27 20.33 0.29 -34.91
C SER A 27 21.14 0.52 -33.63
N PHE A 28 20.79 1.53 -32.82
CA PHE A 28 21.43 1.79 -31.53
C PHE A 28 21.12 0.67 -30.53
N PHE A 29 19.85 0.27 -30.44
CA PHE A 29 19.42 -0.84 -29.59
C PHE A 29 20.19 -2.13 -29.93
N ARG A 30 20.24 -2.50 -31.22
CA ARG A 30 20.91 -3.73 -31.68
C ARG A 30 22.41 -3.72 -31.43
N LYS A 31 23.07 -2.56 -31.51
CA LYS A 31 24.52 -2.41 -31.28
C LYS A 31 24.91 -2.61 -29.81
N TYR A 32 24.13 -2.06 -28.87
CA TYR A 32 24.50 -2.06 -27.46
C TYR A 32 23.89 -3.21 -26.66
N ILE A 33 22.68 -3.69 -26.99
CA ILE A 33 21.97 -4.71 -26.19
C ILE A 33 22.77 -6.01 -26.02
N ARG A 34 23.63 -6.36 -27.00
CA ARG A 34 24.47 -7.55 -26.91
C ARG A 34 25.54 -7.44 -25.83
N SER A 35 26.23 -6.29 -25.74
CA SER A 35 27.22 -6.04 -24.68
C SER A 35 26.55 -6.06 -23.31
N VAL A 36 25.37 -5.47 -23.24
CA VAL A 36 24.56 -5.35 -22.02
C VAL A 36 24.13 -6.73 -21.52
N ASN A 37 23.62 -7.57 -22.41
CA ASN A 37 23.24 -8.94 -22.06
C ASN A 37 24.43 -9.77 -21.59
N VAL A 38 25.62 -9.59 -22.18
CA VAL A 38 26.84 -10.30 -21.76
C VAL A 38 27.27 -9.87 -20.35
N ASP A 39 27.28 -8.57 -20.06
CA ASP A 39 27.63 -8.07 -18.72
C ASP A 39 26.67 -8.61 -17.65
N VAL A 40 25.36 -8.55 -17.94
CA VAL A 40 24.31 -9.04 -17.02
C VAL A 40 24.40 -10.55 -16.83
N LEU A 41 24.54 -11.30 -17.92
CA LEU A 41 24.63 -12.76 -17.86
C LEU A 41 25.86 -13.21 -17.08
N THR A 42 27.00 -12.55 -17.30
CA THR A 42 28.25 -12.84 -16.58
C THR A 42 28.10 -12.56 -15.09
N GLY A 43 27.51 -11.43 -14.72
CA GLY A 43 27.24 -11.08 -13.32
C GLY A 43 26.34 -12.09 -12.62
N PHE A 44 25.20 -12.44 -13.23
CA PHE A 44 24.28 -13.43 -12.65
C PHE A 44 24.87 -14.83 -12.59
N PHE A 45 25.65 -15.23 -13.59
CA PHE A 45 26.35 -16.51 -13.59
C PHE A 45 27.34 -16.61 -12.42
N LEU A 46 28.14 -15.58 -12.20
CA LEU A 46 29.10 -15.54 -11.10
C LEU A 46 28.39 -15.61 -9.73
N VAL A 47 27.29 -14.88 -9.56
CA VAL A 47 26.47 -14.94 -8.33
C VAL A 47 25.89 -16.35 -8.12
N ALA A 48 25.39 -16.99 -9.19
CA ALA A 48 24.84 -18.34 -9.12
C ALA A 48 25.91 -19.36 -8.69
N VAL A 49 27.11 -19.31 -9.28
CA VAL A 49 28.23 -20.18 -8.91
C VAL A 49 28.60 -20.00 -7.44
N ILE A 50 28.73 -18.76 -6.97
CA ILE A 50 29.06 -18.48 -5.56
C ILE A 50 27.97 -19.02 -4.64
N THR A 51 26.70 -18.83 -4.97
CA THR A 51 25.57 -19.26 -4.13
C THR A 51 25.48 -20.78 -4.05
N ILE A 52 25.65 -21.48 -5.17
CA ILE A 52 25.70 -22.94 -5.21
C ILE A 52 26.89 -23.45 -4.38
N GLY A 53 28.06 -22.80 -4.49
CA GLY A 53 29.23 -23.11 -3.69
C GLY A 53 28.96 -23.00 -2.18
N PHE A 54 28.31 -21.92 -1.74
CA PHE A 54 27.92 -21.74 -0.34
C PHE A 54 26.88 -22.75 0.14
N MET A 55 25.89 -23.10 -0.70
CA MET A 55 24.92 -24.15 -0.38
C MET A 55 25.59 -25.51 -0.21
N PHE A 56 26.51 -25.86 -1.11
CA PHE A 56 27.27 -27.10 -1.02
C PHE A 56 28.14 -27.13 0.25
N LEU A 57 28.80 -26.01 0.57
CA LEU A 57 29.59 -25.88 1.79
C LEU A 57 28.73 -26.03 3.05
N GLY A 58 27.55 -25.41 3.09
CA GLY A 58 26.59 -25.61 4.18
C GLY A 58 26.14 -27.06 4.33
N TYR A 59 25.82 -27.73 3.23
CA TYR A 59 25.45 -29.15 3.22
C TYR A 59 26.59 -30.06 3.70
N ALA A 60 27.82 -29.84 3.21
CA ALA A 60 28.99 -30.58 3.67
C ALA A 60 29.25 -30.35 5.17
N GLY A 61 29.02 -29.13 5.65
CA GLY A 61 29.15 -28.78 7.06
C GLY A 61 28.13 -29.52 7.92
N TYR A 62 26.89 -29.62 7.45
CA TYR A 62 25.84 -30.43 8.09
C TYR A 62 26.20 -31.90 8.18
N ALA A 63 26.75 -32.48 7.11
CA ALA A 63 27.11 -33.89 7.05
C ALA A 63 28.25 -34.29 8.01
N VAL A 64 29.12 -33.33 8.38
CA VAL A 64 30.30 -33.56 9.24
C VAL A 64 30.08 -33.07 10.68
N SER A 65 29.06 -32.24 10.94
CA SER A 65 28.83 -31.65 12.27
C SER A 65 28.16 -32.60 13.26
N PHE A 66 28.91 -33.13 14.23
CA PHE A 66 28.37 -33.64 15.51
C PHE A 66 28.34 -32.47 16.52
N MET A 67 27.21 -31.75 16.62
CA MET A 67 27.05 -30.72 17.65
C MET A 67 26.31 -31.25 18.89
N PRO A 68 26.75 -30.91 20.11
CA PRO A 68 26.06 -31.31 21.34
C PRO A 68 24.65 -30.71 21.41
N HIS A 69 23.73 -31.43 22.04
CA HIS A 69 22.32 -31.08 22.12
C HIS A 69 22.10 -29.66 22.69
N GLY A 70 21.51 -28.76 21.88
CA GLY A 70 21.06 -27.43 22.32
C GLY A 70 21.46 -26.26 21.41
N ALA A 71 22.42 -26.42 20.49
CA ALA A 71 22.79 -25.35 19.56
C ALA A 71 21.79 -25.27 18.38
N LYS A 72 21.26 -24.06 18.09
CA LYS A 72 20.44 -23.82 16.90
C LYS A 72 21.30 -24.03 15.64
N ILE A 73 21.03 -25.10 14.90
CA ILE A 73 21.73 -25.42 13.66
C ILE A 73 21.35 -24.37 12.60
N THR A 74 22.31 -23.52 12.21
CA THR A 74 22.13 -22.55 11.13
C THR A 74 23.18 -22.77 10.04
N LEU A 75 22.86 -22.38 8.80
CA LEU A 75 23.80 -22.46 7.67
C LEU A 75 25.14 -21.78 7.99
N ILE A 76 25.10 -20.63 8.68
CA ILE A 76 26.28 -19.86 9.07
C ILE A 76 27.16 -20.66 10.04
N THR A 77 26.56 -21.32 11.05
CA THR A 77 27.32 -22.13 12.00
C THR A 77 28.01 -23.34 11.35
N GLN A 78 27.39 -23.93 10.33
CA GLN A 78 27.97 -25.06 9.58
C GLN A 78 29.14 -24.64 8.69
N VAL A 79 28.99 -23.50 8.00
CA VAL A 79 30.07 -22.93 7.18
C VAL A 79 31.25 -22.53 8.05
N LEU A 80 31.01 -21.86 9.18
CA LEU A 80 32.06 -21.50 10.14
C LEU A 80 32.78 -22.71 10.71
N TYR A 81 32.07 -23.82 10.94
CA TYR A 81 32.68 -25.07 11.41
C TYR A 81 33.71 -25.61 10.41
N ILE A 82 33.37 -25.64 9.11
CA ILE A 82 34.33 -26.05 8.07
C ILE A 82 35.53 -25.12 8.04
N PHE A 83 35.31 -23.81 8.05
CA PHE A 83 36.43 -22.85 8.07
C PHE A 83 37.26 -22.93 9.35
N GLY A 84 36.72 -23.44 10.45
CA GLY A 84 37.44 -23.72 11.69
C GLY A 84 38.54 -24.78 11.56
N THR A 85 38.50 -25.61 10.52
CA THR A 85 39.59 -26.55 10.20
C THR A 85 40.82 -25.88 9.59
N ILE A 86 40.68 -24.62 9.15
CA ILE A 86 41.74 -23.83 8.53
C ILE A 86 42.27 -22.82 9.56
N PRO A 87 43.60 -22.67 9.73
CA PRO A 87 44.18 -21.64 10.59
C PRO A 87 43.67 -20.25 10.17
N TYR A 88 43.14 -19.49 11.14
CA TYR A 88 42.50 -18.17 10.93
C TYR A 88 41.28 -18.16 9.98
N GLY A 89 40.81 -19.32 9.52
CA GLY A 89 39.72 -19.45 8.54
C GLY A 89 38.42 -18.74 8.95
N PRO A 90 37.91 -18.90 10.20
CA PRO A 90 36.67 -18.24 10.62
C PRO A 90 36.79 -16.72 10.64
N TYR A 91 37.93 -16.18 11.06
CA TYR A 91 38.17 -14.75 11.13
C TYR A 91 38.26 -14.13 9.74
N LEU A 92 38.98 -14.77 8.82
CA LEU A 92 39.05 -14.34 7.42
C LEU A 92 37.68 -14.40 6.77
N PHE A 93 36.93 -15.48 6.98
CA PHE A 93 35.59 -15.62 6.45
C PHE A 93 34.66 -14.49 6.93
N LEU A 94 34.62 -14.22 8.23
CA LEU A 94 33.80 -13.15 8.81
C LEU A 94 34.21 -11.76 8.29
N LEU A 95 35.51 -11.51 8.12
CA LEU A 95 36.03 -10.27 7.53
C LEU A 95 35.52 -10.07 6.10
N PHE A 96 35.65 -11.08 5.24
CA PHE A 96 35.15 -11.01 3.86
C PHE A 96 33.63 -10.82 3.81
N VAL A 97 32.89 -11.55 4.65
CA VAL A 97 31.44 -11.40 4.78
C VAL A 97 31.10 -9.96 5.17
N ALA A 98 31.76 -9.39 6.17
CA ALA A 98 31.53 -8.01 6.59
C ALA A 98 31.78 -7.00 5.46
N ILE A 99 32.87 -7.15 4.69
CA ILE A 99 33.19 -6.29 3.54
C ILE A 99 32.11 -6.40 2.45
N ILE A 100 31.69 -7.61 2.13
CA ILE A 100 30.65 -7.86 1.11
C ILE A 100 29.31 -7.25 1.55
N PHE A 101 28.89 -7.46 2.80
CA PHE A 101 27.65 -6.89 3.32
C PHE A 101 27.70 -5.37 3.35
N PHE A 102 28.82 -4.78 3.80
CA PHE A 102 28.99 -3.33 3.78
C PHE A 102 28.87 -2.77 2.35
N GLY A 103 29.56 -3.39 1.39
CA GLY A 103 29.47 -3.02 -0.02
C GLY A 103 28.04 -3.13 -0.57
N ALA A 104 27.33 -4.21 -0.26
CA ALA A 104 25.95 -4.42 -0.68
C ALA A 104 24.98 -3.35 -0.13
N VAL A 105 25.13 -3.00 1.15
CA VAL A 105 24.33 -1.94 1.80
C VAL A 105 24.60 -0.59 1.16
N VAL A 106 25.88 -0.21 0.98
CA VAL A 106 26.27 1.07 0.39
C VAL A 106 25.75 1.20 -1.05
N VAL A 107 25.96 0.18 -1.89
CA VAL A 107 25.49 0.17 -3.28
C VAL A 107 23.95 0.23 -3.35
N GLY A 108 23.27 -0.49 -2.46
CA GLY A 108 21.81 -0.48 -2.37
C GLY A 108 21.24 0.89 -1.99
N MET A 109 21.86 1.55 -1.00
CA MET A 109 21.47 2.89 -0.55
C MET A 109 21.76 3.95 -1.62
N ASP A 110 22.96 3.94 -2.20
CA ASP A 110 23.40 4.90 -3.22
C ASP A 110 22.41 4.98 -4.38
N ALA A 111 22.03 3.82 -4.93
CA ALA A 111 21.15 3.75 -6.09
C ALA A 111 19.74 4.27 -5.78
N ARG A 112 19.19 3.92 -4.62
CA ARG A 112 17.86 4.37 -4.18
C ARG A 112 17.87 5.86 -3.86
N ALA A 113 18.92 6.35 -3.21
CA ALA A 113 19.08 7.76 -2.88
C ALA A 113 19.15 8.64 -4.14
N ARG A 114 19.89 8.25 -5.18
CA ARG A 114 19.90 8.97 -6.47
C ARG A 114 18.53 8.95 -7.16
N ALA A 115 17.86 7.80 -7.17
CA ALA A 115 16.54 7.68 -7.79
C ALA A 115 15.50 8.59 -7.08
N LEU A 116 15.46 8.54 -5.76
CA LEU A 116 14.58 9.39 -4.94
C LEU A 116 14.92 10.87 -5.09
N ALA A 117 16.20 11.23 -5.07
CA ALA A 117 16.63 12.62 -5.25
C ALA A 117 16.11 13.22 -6.56
N LYS A 118 16.19 12.45 -7.66
CA LYS A 118 15.69 12.86 -8.97
C LYS A 118 14.16 12.97 -9.02
N VAL A 119 13.46 11.99 -8.46
CA VAL A 119 11.98 11.96 -8.44
C VAL A 119 11.43 13.13 -7.62
N VAL A 120 11.96 13.35 -6.41
CA VAL A 120 11.52 14.44 -5.53
C VAL A 120 11.77 15.79 -6.19
N ARG A 121 12.91 15.95 -6.87
CA ARG A 121 13.21 17.16 -7.61
C ARG A 121 12.20 17.43 -8.73
N HIS A 122 11.93 16.45 -9.59
CA HIS A 122 10.93 16.59 -10.66
C HIS A 122 9.53 16.93 -10.11
N LEU A 123 9.12 16.30 -9.01
CA LEU A 123 7.84 16.56 -8.34
C LEU A 123 7.74 17.98 -7.75
N GLY A 124 8.84 18.55 -7.27
CA GLY A 124 8.86 19.93 -6.77
C GLY A 124 8.93 20.97 -7.88
N GLU A 125 9.66 20.68 -8.96
CA GLU A 125 9.69 21.53 -10.16
C GLU A 125 8.31 21.63 -10.81
N ASP A 126 7.56 20.52 -10.90
CA ASP A 126 6.18 20.48 -11.43
C ASP A 126 5.17 21.26 -10.56
N LYS A 127 5.47 21.41 -9.26
CA LYS A 127 4.66 22.19 -8.30
C LYS A 127 5.14 23.63 -8.08
N GLY A 128 6.16 24.09 -8.84
CA GLY A 128 6.70 25.45 -8.72
C GLY A 128 7.50 25.72 -7.44
N VAL A 129 7.91 24.68 -6.71
CA VAL A 129 8.68 24.80 -5.46
C VAL A 129 10.18 24.71 -5.77
N LYS A 130 10.96 25.72 -5.37
CA LYS A 130 12.43 25.68 -5.48
C LYS A 130 13.01 24.69 -4.48
N LEU A 131 13.30 23.47 -4.94
CA LEU A 131 13.99 22.45 -4.15
C LEU A 131 15.52 22.64 -4.14
N PRO A 132 16.23 22.07 -3.14
CA PRO A 132 17.69 22.03 -3.09
C PRO A 132 18.34 21.38 -4.33
N SER A 133 19.66 21.55 -4.47
CA SER A 133 20.45 20.89 -5.52
C SER A 133 20.32 19.36 -5.44
N GLU A 134 20.41 18.66 -6.58
CA GLU A 134 20.30 17.19 -6.64
C GLU A 134 21.30 16.50 -5.71
N TYR A 135 22.50 17.08 -5.57
CA TYR A 135 23.53 16.62 -4.64
C TYR A 135 23.10 16.74 -3.16
N ASN A 136 22.54 17.88 -2.76
CA ASN A 136 22.08 18.08 -1.39
C ASN A 136 20.88 17.17 -1.07
N LEU A 137 19.96 17.00 -2.03
CA LEU A 137 18.85 16.06 -1.88
C LEU A 137 19.35 14.62 -1.72
N TYR A 138 20.33 14.22 -2.53
CA TYR A 138 20.96 12.90 -2.42
C TYR A 138 21.57 12.67 -1.03
N GLN A 139 22.32 13.64 -0.50
CA GLN A 139 22.91 13.55 0.85
C GLN A 139 21.83 13.44 1.94
N ILE A 140 20.76 14.23 1.85
CA ILE A 140 19.65 14.17 2.79
C ILE A 140 18.98 12.79 2.76
N VAL A 141 18.66 12.28 1.57
CA VAL A 141 18.03 10.96 1.42
C VAL A 141 18.94 9.84 1.93
N LEU A 142 20.26 9.95 1.71
CA LEU A 142 21.23 8.99 2.23
C LEU A 142 21.25 8.99 3.77
N LEU A 143 21.29 10.17 4.40
CA LEU A 143 21.23 10.30 5.87
C LEU A 143 19.94 9.73 6.45
N VAL A 144 18.80 9.94 5.78
CA VAL A 144 17.52 9.36 6.18
C VAL A 144 17.57 7.84 6.12
N PHE A 145 18.08 7.24 5.04
CA PHE A 145 18.21 5.79 4.94
C PHE A 145 19.13 5.23 6.03
N THR A 146 20.27 5.87 6.29
CA THR A 146 21.18 5.47 7.37
C THR A 146 20.49 5.52 8.73
N GLY A 147 19.79 6.63 9.03
CA GLY A 147 19.06 6.80 10.28
C GLY A 147 17.97 5.75 10.48
N VAL A 148 17.21 5.42 9.44
CA VAL A 148 16.18 4.37 9.48
C VAL A 148 16.80 3.00 9.76
N ILE A 149 17.93 2.66 9.13
CA ILE A 149 18.60 1.37 9.35
C ILE A 149 19.11 1.26 10.80
N ILE A 150 19.74 2.30 11.32
CA ILE A 150 20.25 2.33 12.69
C ILE A 150 19.09 2.22 13.68
N LEU A 151 18.03 2.99 13.49
CA LEU A 151 16.85 2.96 14.36
C LEU A 151 16.16 1.58 14.33
N ALA A 152 16.04 0.97 13.15
CA ALA A 152 15.47 -0.37 13.01
C ALA A 152 16.31 -1.44 13.74
N MET A 153 17.64 -1.32 13.72
CA MET A 153 18.55 -2.23 14.44
C MET A 153 18.50 -2.06 15.97
N ILE A 154 18.10 -0.89 16.47
CA ILE A 154 17.99 -0.62 17.92
C ILE A 154 16.64 -1.09 18.48
N ILE A 155 15.57 -0.94 17.72
CA ILE A 155 14.20 -1.19 18.20
C ILE A 155 13.80 -2.67 18.09
N VAL A 156 14.32 -3.40 17.10
CA VAL A 156 13.84 -4.74 16.73
C VAL A 156 14.99 -5.73 16.60
N ASP A 157 14.76 -6.98 16.99
CA ASP A 157 15.71 -8.08 16.77
C ASP A 157 16.14 -8.16 15.29
N PRO A 158 17.45 -8.15 14.97
CA PRO A 158 17.92 -8.12 13.59
C PRO A 158 17.42 -9.29 12.73
N MET A 159 17.19 -10.45 13.35
CA MET A 159 16.73 -11.65 12.67
C MET A 159 15.29 -11.56 12.17
N THR A 160 14.40 -10.87 12.90
CA THR A 160 13.01 -10.69 12.48
C THR A 160 12.95 -9.66 11.34
N VAL A 161 13.69 -8.56 11.46
CA VAL A 161 13.81 -7.54 10.41
C VAL A 161 14.33 -8.15 9.10
N ILE A 162 15.37 -8.98 9.15
CA ILE A 162 15.91 -9.65 7.95
C ILE A 162 14.85 -10.56 7.32
N ARG A 163 14.13 -11.34 8.12
CA ARG A 163 13.09 -12.26 7.62
C ARG A 163 11.97 -11.51 6.91
N ASP A 164 11.45 -10.47 7.55
CA ASP A 164 10.32 -9.71 7.04
C ASP A 164 10.72 -8.90 5.78
N ILE A 165 11.95 -8.35 5.75
CA ILE A 165 12.49 -7.68 4.55
C ILE A 165 12.70 -8.68 3.41
N ALA A 166 13.17 -9.89 3.69
CA ALA A 166 13.39 -10.91 2.67
C ALA A 166 12.06 -11.35 2.05
N ALA A 167 11.03 -11.58 2.87
CA ALA A 167 9.70 -11.93 2.39
C ALA A 167 9.08 -10.79 1.56
N LEU A 168 9.13 -9.55 2.06
CA LEU A 168 8.69 -8.37 1.32
C LEU A 168 9.43 -8.20 -0.01
N SER A 169 10.74 -8.44 -0.03
CA SER A 169 11.56 -8.39 -1.25
C SER A 169 11.15 -9.45 -2.26
N ALA A 170 10.82 -10.67 -1.81
CA ALA A 170 10.34 -11.75 -2.68
C ALA A 170 8.96 -11.44 -3.30
N ILE A 171 8.05 -10.84 -2.51
CA ILE A 171 6.76 -10.35 -3.01
C ILE A 171 6.97 -9.25 -4.06
N LEU A 172 7.77 -8.23 -3.73
CA LEU A 172 8.08 -7.14 -4.65
C LEU A 172 8.72 -7.65 -5.94
N PHE A 173 9.64 -8.61 -5.84
CA PHE A 173 10.27 -9.23 -7.00
C PHE A 173 9.24 -9.87 -7.94
N GLY A 174 8.26 -10.60 -7.38
CA GLY A 174 7.16 -11.16 -8.15
C GLY A 174 6.30 -10.10 -8.83
N ILE A 175 5.91 -9.05 -8.10
CA ILE A 175 5.13 -7.93 -8.66
C ILE A 175 5.90 -7.23 -9.79
N PHE A 176 7.18 -6.92 -9.59
CA PHE A 176 8.03 -6.30 -10.61
C PHE A 176 8.17 -7.18 -11.84
N GLY A 177 8.23 -8.50 -11.68
CA GLY A 177 8.24 -9.43 -12.81
C GLY A 177 6.99 -9.31 -13.68
N PHE A 178 5.79 -9.23 -13.09
CA PHE A 178 4.56 -8.98 -13.83
C PHE A 178 4.49 -7.57 -14.45
N ILE A 179 5.01 -6.55 -13.76
CA ILE A 179 5.12 -5.19 -14.33
C ILE A 179 6.04 -5.20 -15.56
N VAL A 180 7.16 -5.92 -15.51
CA VAL A 180 8.09 -6.05 -16.65
C VAL A 180 7.41 -6.76 -17.83
N ILE A 181 6.64 -7.83 -17.59
CA ILE A 181 5.83 -8.49 -18.62
C ILE A 181 4.83 -7.52 -19.25
N TYR A 182 4.14 -6.72 -18.43
CA TYR A 182 3.20 -5.71 -18.92
C TYR A 182 3.90 -4.63 -19.75
N LEU A 183 5.04 -4.12 -19.29
CA LEU A 183 5.81 -3.10 -20.01
C LEU A 183 6.40 -3.64 -21.32
N ASP A 184 6.85 -4.90 -21.36
CA ASP A 184 7.37 -5.55 -22.56
C ASP A 184 6.32 -5.56 -23.69
N SER A 185 5.05 -5.80 -23.34
CA SER A 185 3.94 -5.77 -24.30
C SER A 185 3.71 -4.38 -24.95
N ARG A 186 4.23 -3.31 -24.35
CA ARG A 186 4.14 -1.92 -24.83
C ARG A 186 5.37 -1.49 -25.63
N LEU A 187 6.43 -2.29 -25.69
CA LEU A 187 7.64 -1.97 -26.44
C LEU A 187 7.43 -2.19 -27.95
N PRO A 188 8.18 -1.47 -28.81
CA PRO A 188 8.17 -1.72 -30.26
C PRO A 188 8.67 -3.14 -30.58
N LYS A 189 8.17 -3.75 -31.67
CA LYS A 189 8.38 -5.17 -32.01
C LYS A 189 9.85 -5.62 -32.03
N TYR A 190 10.79 -4.75 -32.34
CA TYR A 190 12.23 -5.06 -32.35
C TYR A 190 12.85 -5.17 -30.95
N ALA A 191 12.19 -4.65 -29.92
CA ALA A 191 12.66 -4.61 -28.53
C ALA A 191 11.84 -5.50 -27.59
N GLN A 192 10.78 -6.14 -28.09
CA GLN A 192 9.96 -7.09 -27.31
C GLN A 192 10.74 -8.36 -27.00
N GLY A 193 10.52 -8.92 -25.81
CA GLY A 193 11.03 -10.21 -25.42
C GLY A 193 10.49 -11.34 -26.29
N SER A 194 11.23 -12.45 -26.33
CA SER A 194 10.73 -13.68 -26.97
C SER A 194 9.57 -14.27 -26.16
N ARG A 195 8.70 -15.06 -26.81
CA ARG A 195 7.63 -15.78 -26.10
C ARG A 195 8.16 -16.69 -24.99
N VAL A 196 9.35 -17.26 -25.19
CA VAL A 196 10.04 -18.09 -24.19
C VAL A 196 10.47 -17.24 -22.99
N TRP A 197 11.02 -16.05 -23.22
CA TRP A 197 11.39 -15.13 -22.14
C TRP A 197 10.17 -14.69 -21.34
N MET A 198 9.05 -14.39 -22.01
CA MET A 198 7.78 -14.05 -21.33
C MET A 198 7.27 -15.20 -20.47
N ALA A 199 7.33 -16.44 -20.97
CA ALA A 199 6.92 -17.62 -20.20
C ALA A 199 7.84 -17.86 -18.99
N ILE A 200 9.16 -17.75 -19.15
CA ILE A 200 10.14 -17.88 -18.06
C ILE A 200 9.88 -16.81 -17.00
N MET A 201 9.69 -15.56 -17.41
CA MET A 201 9.38 -14.46 -16.49
C MET A 201 8.07 -14.69 -15.75
N ALA A 202 7.00 -15.13 -16.44
CA ALA A 202 5.70 -15.37 -15.80
C ALA A 202 5.79 -16.50 -14.77
N VAL A 203 6.43 -17.63 -15.12
CA VAL A 203 6.62 -18.77 -14.22
C VAL A 203 7.51 -18.39 -13.05
N GLY A 204 8.64 -17.72 -13.29
CA GLY A 204 9.56 -17.30 -12.23
C GLY A 204 8.93 -16.30 -11.25
N SER A 205 8.17 -15.33 -11.76
CA SER A 205 7.46 -14.34 -10.93
C SER A 205 6.31 -14.98 -10.15
N GLY A 206 5.58 -15.92 -10.76
CA GLY A 206 4.56 -16.70 -10.06
C GLY A 206 5.15 -17.55 -8.94
N LEU A 207 6.27 -18.24 -9.22
CA LEU A 207 6.97 -19.06 -8.24
C LEU A 207 7.55 -18.23 -7.09
N SER A 208 8.10 -17.04 -7.36
CA SER A 208 8.63 -16.19 -6.29
C SER A 208 7.54 -15.69 -5.35
N ILE A 209 6.36 -15.33 -5.87
CA ILE A 209 5.20 -15.00 -5.03
C ILE A 209 4.78 -16.23 -4.24
N TYR A 210 4.64 -17.38 -4.89
CA TYR A 210 4.25 -18.62 -4.22
C TYR A 210 5.20 -19.00 -3.07
N ILE A 211 6.51 -18.94 -3.30
CA ILE A 211 7.54 -19.21 -2.28
C ILE A 211 7.48 -18.16 -1.16
N ALA A 212 7.32 -16.87 -1.48
CA ALA A 212 7.18 -15.82 -0.47
C ALA A 212 5.97 -16.08 0.43
N LEU A 213 4.84 -16.51 -0.16
CA LEU A 213 3.64 -16.90 0.56
C LEU A 213 3.89 -18.12 1.45
N LEU A 214 4.59 -19.14 0.96
CA LEU A 214 4.88 -20.35 1.75
C LEU A 214 5.85 -20.11 2.92
N ILE A 215 6.85 -19.26 2.73
CA ILE A 215 7.85 -18.94 3.76
C ILE A 215 7.21 -18.17 4.92
N GLU A 216 6.23 -17.32 4.62
CA GLU A 216 5.58 -16.48 5.62
C GLU A 216 4.23 -17.05 6.02
N SER A 217 4.24 -17.93 7.03
CA SER A 217 3.02 -18.52 7.61
C SER A 217 2.00 -17.47 8.02
N SER A 218 2.46 -16.30 8.47
CA SER A 218 1.62 -15.15 8.81
C SER A 218 0.83 -14.62 7.61
N PHE A 219 1.37 -14.68 6.39
CA PHE A 219 0.69 -14.20 5.19
C PHE A 219 -0.39 -15.18 4.72
N LEU A 220 -0.13 -16.48 4.80
CA LEU A 220 -1.15 -17.50 4.50
C LEU A 220 -2.27 -17.50 5.54
N GLN A 221 -1.92 -17.37 6.82
CA GLN A 221 -2.89 -17.42 7.92
C GLN A 221 -3.70 -16.12 8.06
N ASN A 222 -3.05 -14.95 7.87
CA ASN A 222 -3.70 -13.65 8.10
C ASN A 222 -3.89 -12.86 6.80
N GLY A 223 -2.93 -12.85 5.88
CA GLY A 223 -2.96 -12.05 4.65
C GLY A 223 -3.99 -12.51 3.62
N ILE A 224 -4.02 -13.80 3.27
CA ILE A 224 -5.00 -14.34 2.30
C ILE A 224 -6.44 -14.11 2.77
N PRO A 225 -6.81 -14.43 4.04
CA PRO A 225 -8.15 -14.13 4.53
C PRO A 225 -8.46 -12.64 4.53
N LEU A 226 -7.48 -11.76 4.80
CA LEU A 226 -7.67 -10.31 4.70
C LEU A 226 -8.03 -9.88 3.28
N ILE A 227 -7.29 -10.37 2.29
CA ILE A 227 -7.53 -10.05 0.87
C ILE A 227 -8.89 -10.59 0.42
N GLU A 228 -9.24 -11.83 0.77
CA GLU A 228 -10.55 -12.43 0.49
C GLU A 228 -11.68 -11.57 1.08
N ARG A 229 -11.57 -11.22 2.36
CA ARG A 229 -12.58 -10.40 3.07
C ARG A 229 -12.69 -9.01 2.45
N MET A 230 -11.57 -8.40 2.07
CA MET A 230 -11.56 -7.12 1.36
C MET A 230 -12.21 -7.22 -0.01
N LEU A 231 -11.96 -8.29 -0.76
CA LEU A 231 -12.58 -8.51 -2.07
C LEU A 231 -14.11 -8.58 -1.94
N VAL A 232 -14.63 -9.30 -0.93
CA VAL A 232 -16.07 -9.37 -0.68
C VAL A 232 -16.66 -7.98 -0.41
N ILE A 233 -16.01 -7.17 0.43
CA ILE A 233 -16.46 -5.80 0.72
C ILE A 233 -16.45 -4.95 -0.55
N VAL A 234 -15.37 -5.01 -1.32
CA VAL A 234 -15.22 -4.27 -2.58
C VAL A 234 -16.33 -4.65 -3.57
N VAL A 235 -16.67 -5.94 -3.69
CA VAL A 235 -17.76 -6.42 -4.54
C VAL A 235 -19.12 -5.90 -4.04
N VAL A 236 -19.38 -5.97 -2.73
CA VAL A 236 -20.64 -5.47 -2.15
C VAL A 236 -20.77 -3.96 -2.37
N LEU A 237 -19.73 -3.19 -2.09
CA LEU A 237 -19.69 -1.74 -2.31
C LEU A 237 -19.87 -1.40 -3.79
N PHE A 238 -19.24 -2.17 -4.69
CA PHE A 238 -19.42 -2.01 -6.13
C PHE A 238 -20.86 -2.29 -6.58
N ILE A 239 -21.51 -3.33 -6.06
CA ILE A 239 -22.92 -3.60 -6.37
C ILE A 239 -23.81 -2.45 -5.88
N ILE A 240 -23.54 -1.92 -4.68
CA ILE A 240 -24.29 -0.79 -4.12
C ILE A 240 -24.20 0.43 -5.05
N THR A 241 -23.03 0.76 -5.60
CA THR A 241 -22.90 1.93 -6.51
C THR A 241 -23.71 1.79 -7.81
N LYS A 242 -24.08 0.56 -8.20
CA LYS A 242 -24.92 0.30 -9.38
C LYS A 242 -26.43 0.40 -9.11
N THR A 243 -26.86 0.47 -7.86
CA THR A 243 -28.27 0.53 -7.51
C THR A 243 -28.90 1.90 -7.77
N GLU A 244 -30.21 1.93 -8.07
CA GLU A 244 -30.97 3.20 -8.19
C GLU A 244 -31.04 3.96 -6.85
N MET A 245 -31.00 3.25 -5.72
CA MET A 245 -30.90 3.83 -4.39
C MET A 245 -29.65 4.73 -4.27
N PHE A 246 -28.49 4.23 -4.70
CA PHE A 246 -27.25 4.99 -4.68
C PHE A 246 -27.32 6.25 -5.55
N LYS A 247 -27.88 6.15 -6.76
CA LYS A 247 -28.06 7.32 -7.63
C LYS A 247 -28.91 8.39 -6.96
N LYS A 248 -30.04 8.01 -6.34
CA LYS A 248 -30.93 8.94 -5.61
C LYS A 248 -30.25 9.60 -4.42
N LEU A 249 -29.39 8.87 -3.69
CA LEU A 249 -28.61 9.42 -2.57
C LEU A 249 -27.61 10.47 -3.05
N VAL A 250 -26.88 10.17 -4.13
CA VAL A 250 -25.89 11.09 -4.69
C VAL A 250 -26.54 12.33 -5.32
N THR A 251 -27.71 12.20 -5.95
CA THR A 251 -28.44 13.34 -6.54
C THR A 251 -29.25 14.16 -5.54
N GLY A 252 -29.29 13.74 -4.26
CA GLY A 252 -30.09 14.39 -3.22
C GLY A 252 -31.60 14.15 -3.32
N ALA A 253 -32.04 13.25 -4.21
CA ALA A 253 -33.45 12.86 -4.39
C ALA A 253 -33.84 11.61 -3.57
N ALA A 254 -33.04 11.24 -2.56
CA ALA A 254 -33.25 10.04 -1.77
C ALA A 254 -34.51 10.13 -0.90
N THR A 255 -35.34 9.09 -1.00
CA THR A 255 -36.52 8.90 -0.16
C THR A 255 -36.11 8.40 1.24
N PHE A 256 -37.05 8.46 2.19
CA PHE A 256 -36.81 7.89 3.53
C PHE A 256 -36.47 6.40 3.44
N THR A 257 -37.13 5.66 2.55
CA THR A 257 -36.87 4.24 2.30
C THR A 257 -35.43 3.98 1.81
N ASP A 258 -34.91 4.83 0.90
CA ASP A 258 -33.53 4.72 0.43
C ASP A 258 -32.51 4.93 1.57
N LYS A 259 -32.82 5.84 2.50
CA LYS A 259 -31.98 6.08 3.70
C LYS A 259 -32.01 4.89 4.65
N VAL A 260 -33.18 4.28 4.87
CA VAL A 260 -33.33 3.07 5.71
C VAL A 260 -32.53 1.91 5.12
N TRP A 261 -32.61 1.68 3.80
CA TRP A 261 -31.79 0.67 3.12
C TRP A 261 -30.29 0.95 3.25
N THR A 262 -29.88 2.21 3.19
CA THR A 262 -28.48 2.61 3.39
C THR A 262 -28.01 2.30 4.82
N VAL A 263 -28.85 2.55 5.82
CA VAL A 263 -28.56 2.16 7.22
C VAL A 263 -28.42 0.65 7.33
N ALA A 264 -29.34 -0.13 6.74
CA ALA A 264 -29.32 -1.58 6.81
C ALA A 264 -28.08 -2.18 6.12
N LEU A 265 -27.72 -1.68 4.93
CA LEU A 265 -26.54 -2.13 4.19
C LEU A 265 -25.24 -1.71 4.89
N GLY A 266 -25.15 -0.46 5.35
CA GLY A 266 -23.98 0.03 6.09
C GLY A 266 -23.78 -0.70 7.42
N GLY A 267 -24.86 -0.93 8.16
CA GLY A 267 -24.86 -1.69 9.40
C GLY A 267 -24.54 -3.17 9.17
N GLY A 268 -25.12 -3.80 8.13
CA GLY A 268 -24.82 -5.17 7.74
C GLY A 268 -23.35 -5.36 7.34
N LEU A 269 -22.78 -4.41 6.60
CA LEU A 269 -21.36 -4.40 6.26
C LEU A 269 -20.49 -4.23 7.52
N SER A 270 -20.95 -3.42 8.48
CA SER A 270 -20.29 -3.28 9.79
C SER A 270 -20.30 -4.59 10.57
N ILE A 271 -21.46 -5.26 10.68
CA ILE A 271 -21.60 -6.58 11.33
C ILE A 271 -20.67 -7.59 10.66
N TYR A 272 -20.66 -7.65 9.33
CA TYR A 272 -19.74 -8.50 8.58
C TYR A 272 -18.28 -8.19 8.92
N GLY A 273 -17.93 -6.91 9.05
CA GLY A 273 -16.58 -6.48 9.39
C GLY A 273 -16.13 -6.77 10.81
N VAL A 274 -17.07 -6.87 11.75
CA VAL A 274 -16.78 -7.36 13.10
C VAL A 274 -16.72 -8.90 13.12
N PHE A 275 -17.68 -9.57 12.47
CA PHE A 275 -17.78 -11.03 12.45
C PHE A 275 -16.60 -11.71 11.74
N ARG A 276 -16.19 -11.15 10.60
CA ARG A 276 -15.00 -11.60 9.86
C ARG A 276 -13.77 -10.76 10.26
N GLY A 277 -13.67 -10.29 11.49
CA GLY A 277 -12.39 -9.78 11.99
C GLY A 277 -11.33 -10.89 11.99
N ILE A 278 -10.06 -10.57 11.75
CA ILE A 278 -8.97 -11.55 11.95
C ILE A 278 -8.54 -11.42 13.41
N ASP A 279 -8.47 -12.53 14.12
CA ASP A 279 -7.84 -12.55 15.44
C ASP A 279 -6.35 -12.84 15.25
N VAL A 280 -5.49 -11.87 15.54
CA VAL A 280 -4.05 -12.11 15.67
C VAL A 280 -3.68 -11.87 17.13
N ASN A 281 -3.30 -12.94 17.82
CA ASN A 281 -2.85 -12.92 19.22
C ASN A 281 -3.91 -12.39 20.23
N GLY A 282 -5.19 -12.67 20.04
CA GLY A 282 -6.28 -12.22 20.91
C GLY A 282 -6.80 -10.81 20.58
N ILE A 283 -6.33 -10.21 19.48
CA ILE A 283 -6.67 -8.86 19.04
C ILE A 283 -7.40 -8.95 17.70
N ILE A 284 -8.66 -8.53 17.70
CA ILE A 284 -9.55 -8.60 16.53
C ILE A 284 -9.31 -7.42 15.59
N PHE A 285 -8.66 -7.68 14.46
CA PHE A 285 -8.52 -6.78 13.32
C PHE A 285 -9.86 -6.65 12.62
N ASN A 286 -10.56 -5.54 12.86
CA ASN A 286 -11.87 -5.28 12.27
C ASN A 286 -11.78 -4.25 11.14
N PHE A 287 -12.67 -4.40 10.16
CA PHE A 287 -12.90 -3.44 9.07
C PHE A 287 -14.34 -2.93 9.11
N SER A 288 -14.91 -2.93 10.32
CA SER A 288 -16.29 -2.61 10.61
C SER A 288 -16.63 -1.13 10.41
N ALA A 289 -15.62 -0.25 10.36
CA ALA A 289 -15.79 1.18 10.12
C ALA A 289 -16.16 1.52 8.66
N ILE A 290 -15.81 0.67 7.68
CA ILE A 290 -16.08 0.94 6.26
C ILE A 290 -17.57 1.17 6.00
N GLY A 291 -18.44 0.30 6.52
CA GLY A 291 -19.89 0.41 6.35
C GLY A 291 -20.49 1.71 6.87
N PRO A 292 -20.30 2.06 8.16
CA PRO A 292 -20.78 3.31 8.75
C PRO A 292 -20.20 4.55 8.09
N ILE A 293 -18.91 4.54 7.72
CA ILE A 293 -18.28 5.67 7.00
C ILE A 293 -18.94 5.85 5.62
N VAL A 294 -19.11 4.77 4.86
CA VAL A 294 -19.79 4.81 3.55
C VAL A 294 -21.23 5.29 3.68
N ALA A 295 -21.98 4.77 4.66
CA ALA A 295 -23.35 5.19 4.94
C ALA A 295 -23.43 6.67 5.36
N GLY A 296 -22.49 7.16 6.16
CA GLY A 296 -22.38 8.56 6.54
C GLY A 296 -22.05 9.47 5.36
N LEU A 297 -21.11 9.07 4.51
CA LEU A 297 -20.76 9.81 3.30
C LEU A 297 -21.93 9.90 2.31
N LEU A 298 -22.78 8.87 2.21
CA LEU A 298 -23.93 8.88 1.30
C LEU A 298 -25.18 9.55 1.86
N GLY A 299 -25.51 9.26 3.12
CA GLY A 299 -26.79 9.63 3.72
C GLY A 299 -26.71 10.73 4.78
N GLY A 300 -25.52 11.22 5.09
CA GLY A 300 -25.28 12.23 6.13
C GLY A 300 -25.20 11.65 7.56
N PRO A 301 -25.14 12.52 8.58
CA PRO A 301 -24.77 12.13 9.95
C PRO A 301 -25.77 11.18 10.60
N VAL A 302 -27.07 11.34 10.35
CA VAL A 302 -28.10 10.45 10.91
C VAL A 302 -27.98 9.04 10.33
N VAL A 303 -27.79 8.92 9.02
CA VAL A 303 -27.68 7.60 8.35
C VAL A 303 -26.38 6.90 8.76
N GLY A 304 -25.26 7.63 8.77
CA GLY A 304 -23.98 7.09 9.24
C GLY A 304 -24.00 6.69 10.70
N GLY A 305 -24.59 7.51 11.57
CA GLY A 305 -24.75 7.22 12.99
C GLY A 305 -25.61 5.98 13.26
N LEU A 306 -26.76 5.85 12.59
CA LEU A 306 -27.61 4.66 12.73
C LEU A 306 -26.93 3.38 12.22
N ALA A 307 -26.21 3.45 11.08
CA ALA A 307 -25.42 2.33 10.58
C ALA A 307 -24.30 1.95 11.58
N GLY A 308 -23.63 2.96 12.16
CA GLY A 308 -22.62 2.78 13.19
C GLY A 308 -23.19 2.20 14.49
N LEU A 309 -24.42 2.56 14.87
CA LEU A 309 -25.09 2.04 16.05
C LEU A 309 -25.34 0.53 15.94
N ILE A 310 -25.71 0.04 14.75
CA ILE A 310 -25.89 -1.40 14.49
C ILE A 310 -24.57 -2.14 14.72
N GLY A 311 -23.48 -1.64 14.14
CA GLY A 311 -22.14 -2.23 14.33
C GLY A 311 -21.64 -2.13 15.78
N CYS A 312 -21.93 -1.02 16.46
CA CYS A 312 -21.63 -0.78 17.87
C CYS A 312 -22.29 -1.83 18.77
N ILE A 313 -23.61 -2.04 18.63
CA ILE A 313 -24.34 -3.05 19.41
C ILE A 313 -23.76 -4.45 19.19
N TYR A 314 -23.48 -4.79 17.93
CA TYR A 314 -22.91 -6.09 17.60
C TYR A 314 -21.49 -6.28 18.15
N ARG A 315 -20.64 -5.25 18.11
CA ARG A 315 -19.28 -5.31 18.67
C ARG A 315 -19.31 -5.37 20.21
N LEU A 316 -20.21 -4.65 20.87
CA LEU A 316 -20.40 -4.74 22.32
C LEU A 316 -20.82 -6.15 22.74
N ALA A 317 -21.71 -6.79 21.97
CA ALA A 317 -22.20 -8.13 22.25
C ALA A 317 -21.10 -9.21 22.22
N GLN A 318 -19.99 -8.99 21.51
CA GLN A 318 -18.87 -9.94 21.48
C GLN A 318 -18.00 -9.90 22.75
N GLY A 319 -18.06 -8.82 23.54
CA GLY A 319 -17.22 -8.65 24.71
C GLY A 319 -15.72 -8.56 24.40
N GLY A 320 -14.91 -8.53 25.46
CA GLY A 320 -13.46 -8.39 25.40
C GLY A 320 -12.94 -7.00 25.80
N PRO A 321 -11.62 -6.87 26.04
CA PRO A 321 -11.01 -5.68 26.65
C PRO A 321 -11.17 -4.41 25.79
N THR A 322 -11.21 -4.55 24.47
CA THR A 322 -11.41 -3.45 23.51
C THR A 322 -12.86 -3.25 23.08
N ALA A 323 -13.80 -4.05 23.59
CA ALA A 323 -15.17 -4.07 23.07
C ALA A 323 -15.83 -2.70 23.13
N VAL A 324 -15.71 -2.00 24.27
CA VAL A 324 -16.35 -0.70 24.44
C VAL A 324 -15.70 0.38 23.56
N GLY A 325 -14.36 0.46 23.56
CA GLY A 325 -13.62 1.43 22.74
C GLY A 325 -13.88 1.25 21.24
N CYS A 326 -13.76 0.03 20.73
CA CYS A 326 -14.03 -0.25 19.31
C CYS A 326 -15.50 0.00 18.94
N SER A 327 -16.45 -0.30 19.84
CA SER A 327 -17.87 -0.07 19.55
C SER A 327 -18.21 1.42 19.46
N LEU A 328 -17.68 2.22 20.39
CA LEU A 328 -17.85 3.66 20.35
C LEU A 328 -17.19 4.26 19.11
N ALA A 329 -16.03 3.73 18.71
CA ALA A 329 -15.36 4.17 17.50
C ALA A 329 -16.15 3.86 16.22
N ILE A 330 -16.82 2.71 16.11
CA ILE A 330 -17.70 2.38 14.98
C ILE A 330 -18.84 3.41 14.85
N LEU A 331 -19.47 3.76 15.98
CA LEU A 331 -20.52 4.78 16.01
C LEU A 331 -19.97 6.16 15.63
N ALA A 332 -18.83 6.55 16.22
CA ALA A 332 -18.18 7.83 15.95
C ALA A 332 -17.76 7.95 14.47
N ALA A 333 -17.25 6.88 13.87
CA ALA A 333 -16.83 6.84 12.47
C ALA A 333 -17.97 7.22 11.52
N GLY A 334 -19.17 6.65 11.73
CA GLY A 334 -20.35 6.98 10.93
C GLY A 334 -20.84 8.42 11.12
N LEU A 335 -20.81 8.92 12.36
CA LEU A 335 -21.19 10.31 12.67
C LEU A 335 -20.20 11.31 12.04
N ILE A 336 -18.91 11.13 12.28
CA ILE A 336 -17.83 12.00 11.77
C ILE A 336 -17.89 12.05 10.24
N ALA A 337 -18.06 10.90 9.57
CA ALA A 337 -18.16 10.85 8.12
C ALA A 337 -19.40 11.59 7.59
N GLY A 338 -20.54 11.45 8.26
CA GLY A 338 -21.75 12.16 7.87
C GLY A 338 -21.69 13.67 8.12
N PHE A 339 -21.03 14.13 9.18
CA PHE A 339 -20.77 15.56 9.38
C PHE A 339 -19.79 16.10 8.34
N ALA A 340 -18.75 15.34 8.00
CA ALA A 340 -17.76 15.73 6.99
C ALA A 340 -18.39 15.96 5.61
N VAL A 341 -19.31 15.08 5.16
CA VAL A 341 -19.98 15.28 3.86
C VAL A 341 -20.88 16.52 3.87
N ARG A 342 -21.51 16.84 5.01
CA ARG A 342 -22.33 18.05 5.16
C ARG A 342 -21.46 19.31 5.05
N TRP A 343 -20.27 19.29 5.65
CA TRP A 343 -19.28 20.36 5.55
C TRP A 343 -18.77 20.53 4.11
N TRP A 344 -18.58 19.43 3.38
CA TRP A 344 -18.12 19.46 1.99
C TRP A 344 -19.22 19.76 0.97
N GLN A 345 -20.45 20.08 1.41
CA GLN A 345 -21.61 20.32 0.54
C GLN A 345 -21.83 19.17 -0.47
N GLY A 346 -21.59 17.92 -0.05
CA GLY A 346 -21.76 16.74 -0.91
C GLY A 346 -20.61 16.48 -1.91
N ARG A 347 -19.56 17.31 -1.94
CA ARG A 347 -18.43 17.13 -2.86
C ARG A 347 -17.38 16.16 -2.31
N ILE A 348 -17.63 14.87 -2.50
CA ILE A 348 -16.72 13.79 -2.11
C ILE A 348 -15.71 13.54 -3.23
N THR A 349 -14.42 13.59 -2.88
CA THR A 349 -13.34 13.12 -3.75
C THR A 349 -12.66 11.93 -3.08
N VAL A 350 -12.02 11.06 -3.87
CA VAL A 350 -11.25 9.91 -3.36
C VAL A 350 -10.24 10.35 -2.31
N PHE A 351 -9.53 11.46 -2.56
CA PHE A 351 -8.56 12.01 -1.62
C PHE A 351 -9.20 12.46 -0.30
N LYS A 352 -10.32 13.18 -0.34
CA LYS A 352 -11.04 13.62 0.87
C LYS A 352 -11.54 12.44 1.68
N ALA A 353 -12.12 11.44 1.03
CA ALA A 353 -12.63 10.23 1.67
C ALA A 353 -11.49 9.43 2.34
N ALA A 354 -10.34 9.30 1.67
CA ALA A 354 -9.16 8.65 2.24
C ALA A 354 -8.63 9.40 3.46
N VAL A 355 -8.41 10.72 3.36
CA VAL A 355 -7.92 11.55 4.48
C VAL A 355 -8.85 11.50 5.68
N LEU A 356 -10.17 11.59 5.44
CA LEU A 356 -11.17 11.46 6.50
C LEU A 356 -11.09 10.10 7.20
N THR A 357 -10.94 9.02 6.43
CA THR A 357 -10.85 7.66 7.00
C THR A 357 -9.60 7.52 7.86
N VAL A 358 -8.45 8.04 7.42
CA VAL A 358 -7.22 8.07 8.23
C VAL A 358 -7.45 8.82 9.54
N ILE A 359 -8.07 10.00 9.50
CA ILE A 359 -8.37 10.79 10.71
C ILE A 359 -9.30 10.02 11.65
N VAL A 360 -10.35 9.39 11.11
CA VAL A 360 -11.29 8.59 11.89
C VAL A 360 -10.59 7.40 12.57
N GLU A 361 -9.72 6.68 11.85
CA GLU A 361 -8.97 5.56 12.43
C GLU A 361 -7.93 6.01 13.46
N TRP A 362 -7.34 7.18 13.28
CA TRP A 362 -6.43 7.74 14.28
C TRP A 362 -7.19 8.12 15.55
N ILE A 363 -8.36 8.74 15.42
CA ILE A 363 -9.24 9.01 16.57
C ILE A 363 -9.64 7.69 17.24
N HIS A 364 -10.01 6.67 16.46
CA HIS A 364 -10.36 5.34 16.96
C HIS A 364 -9.22 4.73 17.80
N LEU A 365 -8.02 4.58 17.23
CA LEU A 365 -6.95 3.80 17.85
C LEU A 365 -6.09 4.59 18.83
N LEU A 366 -5.94 5.90 18.65
CA LEU A 366 -5.08 6.72 19.53
C LEU A 366 -5.87 7.40 20.66
N ILE A 367 -7.19 7.59 20.49
CA ILE A 367 -8.00 8.34 21.46
C ILE A 367 -9.09 7.44 22.06
N ILE A 368 -9.96 6.87 21.23
CA ILE A 368 -11.16 6.17 21.73
C ILE A 368 -10.79 4.85 22.42
N VAL A 369 -9.97 4.00 21.80
CA VAL A 369 -9.57 2.71 22.39
C VAL A 369 -8.79 2.91 23.69
N PRO A 370 -7.69 3.70 23.73
CA PRO A 370 -6.96 3.95 24.96
C PRO A 370 -7.82 4.64 26.01
N GLY A 371 -8.57 5.67 25.62
CA GLY A 371 -9.41 6.45 26.52
C GLY A 371 -10.47 5.59 27.20
N CYS A 372 -11.21 4.79 26.44
CA CYS A 372 -12.21 3.87 27.01
C CYS A 372 -11.55 2.77 27.85
N GLY A 373 -10.43 2.20 27.40
CA GLY A 373 -9.73 1.15 28.13
C GLY A 373 -9.23 1.60 29.51
N LEU A 374 -8.62 2.80 29.56
CA LEU A 374 -8.14 3.43 30.79
C LEU A 374 -9.29 3.90 31.70
N LEU A 375 -10.32 4.56 31.16
CA LEU A 375 -11.45 5.07 31.95
C LEU A 375 -12.28 3.95 32.59
N MET A 376 -12.42 2.81 31.91
CA MET A 376 -13.20 1.68 32.39
C MET A 376 -12.36 0.63 33.13
N GLY A 377 -11.04 0.82 33.21
CA GLY A 377 -10.12 -0.13 33.82
C GLY A 377 -10.09 -1.50 33.13
N THR A 378 -10.47 -1.57 31.85
CA THR A 378 -10.51 -2.84 31.10
C THR A 378 -9.18 -3.20 30.44
N GLN A 379 -8.22 -2.26 30.41
CA GLN A 379 -6.92 -2.45 29.76
C GLN A 379 -5.78 -1.82 30.57
N THR A 380 -4.63 -2.48 30.56
CA THR A 380 -3.38 -1.89 31.08
C THR A 380 -2.67 -1.03 30.03
N VAL A 381 -1.74 -0.17 30.46
CA VAL A 381 -0.96 0.68 29.54
C VAL A 381 -0.14 -0.18 28.56
N ASP A 382 0.44 -1.28 29.04
CA ASP A 382 1.24 -2.19 28.21
C ASP A 382 0.39 -2.90 27.15
N GLU A 383 -0.83 -3.31 27.50
CA GLU A 383 -1.80 -3.88 26.55
C GLU A 383 -2.21 -2.88 25.47
N ILE A 384 -2.44 -1.62 25.85
CA ILE A 384 -2.79 -0.56 24.89
C ILE A 384 -1.65 -0.33 23.90
N ILE A 385 -0.40 -0.26 24.39
CA ILE A 385 0.78 -0.07 23.52
C ILE A 385 0.93 -1.26 22.57
N ALA A 386 0.74 -2.50 23.05
CA ALA A 386 0.79 -3.69 22.21
C ALA A 386 -0.32 -3.70 21.14
N ILE A 387 -1.54 -3.28 21.50
CA ILE A 387 -2.66 -3.16 20.56
C ILE A 387 -2.38 -2.11 19.50
N ILE A 388 -1.95 -0.91 19.88
CA ILE A 388 -1.62 0.15 18.92
C ILE A 388 -0.46 -0.30 18.02
N GLY A 389 0.61 -0.84 18.59
CA GLY A 389 1.79 -1.27 17.83
C GLY A 389 1.50 -2.34 16.77
N SER A 390 0.53 -3.23 17.04
CA SER A 390 0.15 -4.29 16.12
C SER A 390 -0.98 -3.91 15.14
N THR A 391 -1.90 -3.03 15.54
CA THR A 391 -3.14 -2.76 14.76
C THR A 391 -3.17 -1.42 14.04
N PHE A 392 -2.39 -0.43 14.48
CA PHE A 392 -2.45 0.93 13.97
C PHE A 392 -2.27 1.03 12.46
N LEU A 393 -1.19 0.45 11.94
CA LEU A 393 -0.88 0.52 10.52
C LEU A 393 -1.83 -0.36 9.67
N PRO A 394 -2.09 -1.64 10.01
CA PRO A 394 -2.96 -2.49 9.19
C PRO A 394 -4.40 -1.97 9.09
N ILE A 395 -5.04 -1.60 10.21
CA ILE A 395 -6.44 -1.13 10.21
C ILE A 395 -6.56 0.18 9.43
N THR A 396 -5.64 1.12 9.65
CA THR A 396 -5.64 2.40 8.94
C THR A 396 -5.53 2.19 7.43
N ILE A 397 -4.60 1.34 6.96
CA ILE A 397 -4.42 1.07 5.53
C ILE A 397 -5.66 0.42 4.94
N VAL A 398 -6.17 -0.64 5.59
CA VAL A 398 -7.29 -1.44 5.10
C VAL A 398 -8.56 -0.61 4.99
N ASN A 399 -8.94 0.12 6.05
CA ASN A 399 -10.17 0.91 6.04
C ASN A 399 -10.04 2.08 5.06
N THR A 400 -8.88 2.72 4.99
CA THR A 400 -8.63 3.82 4.03
C THR A 400 -8.72 3.33 2.59
N LEU A 401 -8.13 2.18 2.26
CA LEU A 401 -8.22 1.59 0.93
C LEU A 401 -9.67 1.21 0.58
N GLY A 402 -10.40 0.58 1.50
CA GLY A 402 -11.80 0.20 1.29
C GLY A 402 -12.70 1.41 0.99
N VAL A 403 -12.60 2.47 1.80
CA VAL A 403 -13.37 3.70 1.60
C VAL A 403 -12.91 4.47 0.35
N ALA A 404 -11.60 4.49 0.05
CA ALA A 404 -11.07 5.13 -1.15
C ALA A 404 -11.54 4.41 -2.43
N LEU A 405 -11.55 3.08 -2.45
CA LEU A 405 -12.08 2.29 -3.55
C LEU A 405 -13.57 2.54 -3.76
N PHE A 406 -14.34 2.58 -2.68
CA PHE A 406 -15.74 2.98 -2.76
C PHE A 406 -15.91 4.38 -3.37
N ALA A 407 -15.16 5.37 -2.89
CA ALA A 407 -15.20 6.72 -3.43
C ALA A 407 -14.77 6.77 -4.90
N TYR A 408 -13.86 5.89 -5.32
CA TYR A 408 -13.45 5.75 -6.71
C TYR A 408 -14.57 5.19 -7.58
N PHE A 409 -15.25 4.11 -7.18
CA PHE A 409 -16.41 3.59 -7.91
C PHE A 409 -17.59 4.56 -7.92
N ALA A 410 -17.76 5.31 -6.82
CA ALA A 410 -18.77 6.34 -6.70
C ALA A 410 -18.51 7.52 -7.66
N LYS A 411 -17.25 7.81 -7.97
CA LYS A 411 -16.84 8.98 -8.78
C LYS A 411 -17.56 9.05 -10.12
N ASP A 412 -17.67 7.93 -10.83
CA ASP A 412 -18.29 7.90 -12.16
C ASP A 412 -19.78 8.29 -12.12
N HIS A 413 -20.46 7.97 -11.02
CA HIS A 413 -21.86 8.30 -10.79
C HIS A 413 -22.04 9.70 -10.16
N ILE A 414 -21.08 10.17 -9.34
CA ILE A 414 -21.06 11.53 -8.76
C ILE A 414 -20.83 12.59 -9.85
N VAL A 415 -19.93 12.32 -10.81
CA VAL A 415 -19.69 13.22 -11.95
C VAL A 415 -20.93 13.32 -12.83
N PHE A 416 -21.65 12.22 -13.04
CA PHE A 416 -22.92 12.21 -13.78
C PHE A 416 -23.97 13.10 -13.10
N ALA A 417 -24.15 12.96 -11.78
CA ALA A 417 -25.08 13.79 -11.01
C ALA A 417 -24.74 15.30 -11.04
N ALA A 418 -23.45 15.65 -10.96
CA ALA A 418 -23.00 17.05 -11.09
C ALA A 418 -23.22 17.63 -12.49
N GLY A 419 -23.13 16.80 -13.54
CA GLY A 419 -23.45 17.17 -14.92
C GLY A 419 -24.94 17.37 -15.15
N THR A 420 -25.80 16.50 -14.60
CA THR A 420 -27.27 16.61 -14.73
C THR A 420 -27.83 17.80 -13.94
N GLY A 421 -27.24 18.14 -12.79
CA GLY A 421 -27.62 19.31 -12.01
C GLY A 421 -27.35 20.65 -12.73
N ARG A 422 -26.39 20.69 -13.67
CA ARG A 422 -26.19 21.84 -14.56
C ARG A 422 -27.18 21.90 -15.72
N LEU A 423 -27.61 20.75 -16.26
CA LEU A 423 -28.67 20.72 -17.29
C LEU A 423 -30.06 21.06 -16.74
N PHE A 424 -30.34 20.74 -15.48
CA PHE A 424 -31.61 21.01 -14.82
C PHE A 424 -31.58 22.25 -13.90
N GLY A 425 -30.61 23.14 -14.10
CA GLY A 425 -30.51 24.44 -13.43
C GLY A 425 -31.57 25.44 -13.87
N ARG A 426 -32.80 25.26 -13.37
CA ARG A 426 -33.72 26.30 -12.88
C ARG A 426 -33.94 27.51 -13.82
N LYS A 427 -34.87 27.34 -14.78
CA LYS A 427 -35.57 28.45 -15.44
C LYS A 427 -36.22 29.31 -14.35
N LYS A 428 -35.74 30.53 -14.18
CA LYS A 428 -36.42 31.57 -13.39
C LYS A 428 -37.79 31.74 -14.06
N SER A 429 -38.85 31.54 -13.30
CA SER A 429 -40.21 31.86 -13.70
C SER A 429 -40.30 33.35 -14.01
N ASP A 430 -40.43 33.69 -15.30
CA ASP A 430 -41.13 34.90 -15.72
C ASP A 430 -42.59 34.74 -15.30
N ASP A 431 -43.03 35.63 -14.42
CA ASP A 431 -44.41 35.90 -14.04
C ASP A 431 -44.41 37.43 -13.86
N GLY A 432 -45.17 38.25 -14.57
CA GLY A 432 -46.13 38.01 -15.62
C GLY A 432 -46.38 39.32 -16.35
N ASP A 433 -46.78 39.18 -17.60
CA ASP A 433 -47.27 40.23 -18.48
C ASP A 433 -48.56 40.83 -17.90
N LYS A 434 -48.63 42.16 -17.83
CA LYS A 434 -49.89 42.91 -17.75
C LYS A 434 -49.96 43.77 -19.02
N PRO A 435 -51.00 43.64 -19.85
CA PRO A 435 -51.26 44.62 -20.89
C PRO A 435 -51.91 45.86 -20.25
N ASP A 436 -51.57 47.05 -20.73
CA ASP A 436 -52.54 48.12 -20.98
C ASP A 436 -51.87 49.24 -21.81
N GLU A 437 -52.72 49.88 -22.59
CA GLU A 437 -52.50 50.69 -23.79
C GLU A 437 -51.82 52.05 -23.56
N ALA A 438 -51.31 52.60 -24.68
CA ALA A 438 -51.21 54.02 -25.07
C ALA A 438 -50.70 55.04 -24.01
N THR A 439 -49.78 55.94 -24.30
CA THR A 439 -49.99 57.09 -25.21
C THR A 439 -48.64 57.84 -25.35
N GLU A 440 -48.43 58.36 -26.56
CA GLU A 440 -47.64 59.50 -27.05
C GLU A 440 -46.69 60.36 -26.16
N GLU A 441 -45.77 61.00 -26.89
CA GLU A 441 -45.12 62.30 -26.68
C GLU A 441 -43.66 62.37 -26.15
N GLU A 442 -42.76 62.63 -27.11
CA GLU A 442 -41.82 63.78 -27.17
C GLU A 442 -41.22 64.35 -25.86
N LYS A 443 -39.93 64.09 -25.62
CA LYS A 443 -38.79 65.03 -25.81
C LYS A 443 -37.48 64.53 -25.24
#